data_AF-A0A7V0IH36-F1
#
_entry.id   AF-A0A7V0IH36-F1
#
_cell.length_a   1.000
_cell.length_b   1.000
_cell.length_c   1.000
_cell.angle_alpha   90.00
_cell.angle_beta   90.00
_cell.angle_gamma   90.00
#
_symmetry.space_group_name_H-M   'P 1'
#
loop_
_entity.id
_entity.type
_entity.pdbx_description
1 polymer ?
#
loop_
_entity_poly.entity_id
_entity_poly.type
_entity_poly.pdbx_seq_one_letter_code
_entity_poly.pdbx_strand_id
1 'polypeptide(L)'
;MRRIIESISNIWKIPDLRRKILYTLLFITAYRFGGHIPLPGINLTALREYFAGGMAGPLQLYDLFVGGALRRATIFATGIMPYITASIILQLLGAVIPYFQELQKMGEEGRRKINQYTRYGALIIAALQGWGMIMYLRGLEGPAGKVVAISDLSFILLGVLSLTTGAAIIMWLGELITEKGIGNGMSILILVGIIARLPNAAYQEFVLLKEGGRSIVELIFIIIGIVLFTMAAILLTQGSRY
;
A
#
# COMPACT_ATOMS: atom_id res chain seq x y z
N MET A 1 -14.31 17.97 23.60
CA MET A 1 -13.23 18.67 22.85
C MET A 1 -11.97 18.93 23.68
N ARG A 2 -12.05 19.51 24.91
CA ARG A 2 -10.85 19.77 25.76
C ARG A 2 -9.96 18.54 26.00
N ARG A 3 -10.56 17.38 26.31
CA ARG A 3 -9.82 16.11 26.49
C ARG A 3 -9.01 15.66 25.26
N ILE A 4 -9.51 15.88 24.04
CA ILE A 4 -8.79 15.49 22.80
C ILE A 4 -7.59 16.42 22.59
N ILE A 5 -7.78 17.72 22.81
CA ILE A 5 -6.71 18.72 22.67
C ILE A 5 -5.65 18.51 23.77
N GLU A 6 -6.06 18.18 24.99
CA GLU A 6 -5.16 17.80 26.09
C GLU A 6 -4.42 16.50 25.79
N SER A 7 -5.08 15.47 25.26
CA SER A 7 -4.42 14.23 24.83
C SER A 7 -3.41 14.49 23.72
N ILE A 8 -3.75 15.29 22.70
CA ILE A 8 -2.83 15.67 21.63
C ILE A 8 -1.65 16.47 22.20
N SER A 9 -1.90 17.43 23.09
CA SER A 9 -0.84 18.19 23.75
C SER A 9 0.08 17.29 24.59
N ASN A 10 -0.48 16.33 25.31
CA ASN A 10 0.27 15.41 26.15
C ASN A 10 1.12 14.41 25.33
N ILE A 11 0.68 14.05 24.11
CA ILE A 11 1.48 13.24 23.18
C ILE A 11 2.81 13.94 22.85
N TRP A 12 2.80 15.26 22.69
CA TRP A 12 4.00 16.05 22.39
C TRP A 12 4.88 16.31 23.62
N LYS A 13 4.35 16.15 24.84
CA LYS A 13 5.10 16.30 26.08
C LYS A 13 5.95 15.07 26.43
N ILE A 14 5.58 13.89 25.94
CA ILE A 14 6.32 12.64 26.19
C ILE A 14 7.43 12.51 25.13
N PRO A 15 8.72 12.61 25.49
CA PRO A 15 9.83 12.63 24.53
C PRO A 15 9.89 11.38 23.66
N ASP A 16 9.66 10.20 24.25
CA ASP A 16 9.69 8.92 23.54
C ASP A 16 8.56 8.81 22.51
N LEU A 17 7.36 9.27 22.86
CA LEU A 17 6.21 9.21 21.97
C LEU A 17 6.39 10.16 20.78
N ARG A 18 6.85 11.40 21.05
CA ARG A 18 7.24 12.35 20.00
C ARG A 18 8.29 11.75 19.07
N ARG A 19 9.32 11.09 19.61
CA ARG A 19 10.39 10.48 18.80
C ARG A 19 9.86 9.38 17.90
N LYS A 20 8.99 8.51 18.42
CA LYS A 20 8.32 7.45 17.64
C LYS A 20 7.45 8.04 16.51
N ILE A 21 6.66 9.09 16.78
CA ILE A 21 5.86 9.78 15.75
C ILE A 21 6.77 10.34 14.65
N LEU A 22 7.85 11.03 15.02
CA LEU A 22 8.79 11.61 14.06
C LEU A 22 9.45 10.54 13.19
N TYR A 23 9.84 9.40 13.76
CA TYR A 23 10.37 8.28 12.99
C TYR A 23 9.33 7.70 12.02
N THR A 24 8.10 7.49 12.49
CA THR A 24 7.01 7.01 11.62
C THR A 24 6.76 7.99 10.46
N LEU A 25 6.69 9.29 10.72
CA LEU A 25 6.50 10.31 9.68
C LEU A 25 7.69 10.36 8.69
N LEU A 26 8.92 10.21 9.19
CA LEU A 26 10.12 10.17 8.35
C LEU A 26 10.08 8.98 7.38
N PHE A 27 9.77 7.78 7.87
CA PHE A 27 9.70 6.58 7.04
C PHE A 27 8.52 6.62 6.06
N ILE A 28 7.37 7.16 6.47
CA ILE A 28 6.23 7.43 5.58
C ILE A 28 6.65 8.37 4.44
N THR A 29 7.39 9.43 4.77
CA THR A 29 7.86 10.40 3.79
C THR A 29 8.80 9.73 2.79
N ALA A 30 9.74 8.92 3.25
CA ALA A 30 10.62 8.13 2.38
C ALA A 30 9.85 7.16 1.48
N TYR A 31 8.84 6.45 2.02
CA TYR A 31 7.94 5.59 1.25
C TYR A 31 7.21 6.38 0.15
N ARG A 32 6.72 7.58 0.47
CA ARG A 32 6.04 8.44 -0.50
C ARG A 32 6.97 8.93 -1.60
N PHE A 33 8.20 9.32 -1.28
CA PHE A 33 9.19 9.71 -2.29
C PHE A 33 9.50 8.56 -3.24
N GLY A 34 9.72 7.35 -2.74
CA GLY A 34 9.96 6.18 -3.61
C GLY A 34 8.77 5.83 -4.50
N GLY A 35 7.53 6.10 -4.05
CA GLY A 35 6.32 5.97 -4.86
C GLY A 35 6.16 7.00 -5.99
N HIS A 36 7.14 7.89 -6.18
CA HIS A 36 7.23 8.81 -7.32
C HIS A 36 8.40 8.47 -8.27
N ILE A 37 9.24 7.50 -7.94
CA ILE A 37 10.36 7.08 -8.77
C ILE A 37 9.84 6.10 -9.84
N PRO A 38 9.78 6.49 -11.12
CA PRO A 38 9.27 5.63 -12.18
C PRO A 38 10.22 4.45 -12.43
N LEU A 39 9.67 3.34 -12.91
CA LEU A 39 10.48 2.24 -13.39
C LEU A 39 11.29 2.66 -14.63
N PRO A 40 12.54 2.20 -14.75
CA PRO A 40 13.36 2.50 -15.92
C PRO A 40 12.73 1.85 -17.17
N GLY A 41 12.61 2.62 -18.26
CA GLY A 41 12.13 2.13 -19.56
C GLY A 41 10.64 2.24 -19.83
N ILE A 42 9.89 2.94 -18.96
CA ILE A 42 8.45 3.19 -19.16
C ILE A 42 8.20 4.59 -19.70
N ASN A 43 7.36 4.67 -20.74
CA ASN A 43 6.79 5.93 -21.22
C ASN A 43 5.58 6.32 -20.35
N LEU A 44 5.79 7.26 -19.44
CA LEU A 44 4.76 7.73 -18.52
C LEU A 44 3.58 8.43 -19.21
N THR A 45 3.78 9.02 -20.39
CA THR A 45 2.71 9.69 -21.14
C THR A 45 1.75 8.64 -21.71
N ALA A 46 2.28 7.63 -22.40
CA ALA A 46 1.49 6.51 -22.93
C ALA A 46 0.73 5.76 -21.82
N LEU A 47 1.38 5.54 -20.66
CA LEU A 47 0.75 4.91 -19.50
C LEU A 47 -0.41 5.74 -18.92
N ARG A 48 -0.22 7.07 -18.82
CA ARG A 48 -1.26 7.97 -18.28
C ARG A 48 -2.48 8.03 -19.20
N GLU A 49 -2.27 8.05 -20.51
CA GLU A 49 -3.34 8.02 -21.49
C GLU A 49 -4.07 6.68 -21.49
N TYR A 50 -3.35 5.57 -21.40
CA TYR A 50 -3.95 4.24 -21.26
C TYR A 50 -4.89 4.17 -20.05
N PHE A 51 -4.44 4.69 -18.89
CA PHE A 51 -5.25 4.76 -17.68
C PHE A 51 -6.15 6.00 -17.58
N ALA A 52 -6.23 6.83 -18.62
CA ALA A 52 -7.14 7.99 -18.65
C ALA A 52 -8.60 7.53 -18.80
N GLY A 53 -8.84 6.44 -19.52
CA GLY A 53 -10.13 5.75 -19.58
C GLY A 53 -10.55 5.05 -18.28
N GLY A 54 -9.69 5.07 -17.26
CA GLY A 54 -9.91 4.43 -15.96
C GLY A 54 -9.32 3.03 -15.85
N MET A 55 -9.06 2.61 -14.61
CA MET A 55 -8.79 1.21 -14.26
C MET A 55 -10.06 0.64 -13.64
N ALA A 56 -10.52 -0.51 -14.12
CA ALA A 56 -11.68 -1.20 -13.58
C ALA A 56 -11.28 -2.55 -12.96
N GLY A 57 -12.10 -3.01 -12.01
CA GLY A 57 -12.00 -4.35 -11.44
C GLY A 57 -10.81 -4.54 -10.49
N PRO A 58 -10.26 -5.77 -10.38
CA PRO A 58 -9.25 -6.13 -9.39
C PRO A 58 -7.97 -5.29 -9.45
N LEU A 59 -7.60 -4.77 -10.62
CA LEU A 59 -6.43 -3.89 -10.79
C LEU A 59 -6.59 -2.54 -10.09
N GLN A 60 -7.82 -2.00 -10.04
CA GLN A 60 -8.08 -0.76 -9.33
C GLN A 60 -7.92 -0.94 -7.81
N LEU A 61 -8.43 -2.06 -7.28
CA LEU A 61 -8.27 -2.42 -5.87
C LEU A 61 -6.79 -2.67 -5.52
N TYR A 62 -6.06 -3.33 -6.41
CA TYR A 62 -4.63 -3.51 -6.28
C TYR A 62 -3.89 -2.16 -6.22
N ASP A 63 -4.17 -1.27 -7.18
CA ASP A 63 -3.57 0.08 -7.22
C ASP A 63 -3.85 0.82 -5.90
N LEU A 64 -5.09 0.74 -5.39
CA LEU A 64 -5.50 1.35 -4.12
C LEU A 64 -4.60 0.94 -2.95
N PHE A 65 -4.31 -0.36 -2.81
CA PHE A 65 -3.43 -0.86 -1.75
C PHE A 65 -1.97 -0.45 -1.91
N VAL A 66 -1.51 -0.17 -3.14
CA VAL A 66 -0.15 0.31 -3.41
C VAL A 66 -0.05 1.84 -3.54
N GLY A 67 -1.10 2.58 -3.17
CA GLY A 67 -1.04 4.04 -3.05
C GLY A 67 -0.80 4.83 -4.35
N GLY A 68 -1.04 4.21 -5.51
CA GLY A 68 -0.98 4.84 -6.84
C GLY A 68 0.26 4.48 -7.62
N ALA A 69 1.08 3.61 -7.02
CA ALA A 69 2.35 3.18 -7.55
C ALA A 69 2.20 2.39 -8.86
N LEU A 70 1.09 1.68 -9.06
CA LEU A 70 0.82 0.94 -10.30
C LEU A 70 0.43 1.90 -11.44
N ARG A 71 -0.50 2.84 -11.21
CA ARG A 71 -0.90 3.82 -12.23
C ARG A 71 0.27 4.66 -12.77
N ARG A 72 1.30 4.83 -11.95
CA ARG A 72 2.53 5.58 -12.27
C ARG A 72 3.69 4.68 -12.66
N ALA A 73 3.49 3.37 -12.66
CA ALA A 73 4.50 2.33 -12.85
C ALA A 73 5.83 2.65 -12.17
N THR A 74 5.77 2.80 -10.85
CA THR A 74 6.93 3.12 -10.01
C THR A 74 7.65 1.86 -9.53
N ILE A 75 8.86 2.03 -9.00
CA ILE A 75 9.62 0.92 -8.38
C ILE A 75 8.85 0.26 -7.21
N PHE A 76 7.85 0.95 -6.66
CA PHE A 76 6.98 0.47 -5.59
C PHE A 76 5.64 -0.08 -6.09
N ALA A 77 5.49 -0.36 -7.40
CA ALA A 77 4.25 -0.85 -7.97
C ALA A 77 3.79 -2.20 -7.40
N THR A 78 4.72 -3.06 -6.97
CA THR A 78 4.43 -4.29 -6.22
C THR A 78 3.87 -4.02 -4.83
N GLY A 79 4.23 -2.88 -4.25
CA GLY A 79 3.81 -2.43 -2.94
C GLY A 79 4.19 -3.41 -1.82
N ILE A 80 3.33 -3.46 -0.81
CA ILE A 80 3.48 -4.33 0.36
C ILE A 80 2.81 -5.69 0.20
N MET A 81 2.08 -5.88 -0.91
CA MET A 81 1.27 -7.08 -1.19
C MET A 81 2.09 -8.38 -1.18
N PRO A 82 3.32 -8.46 -1.72
CA PRO A 82 4.12 -9.69 -1.64
C PRO A 82 4.32 -10.18 -0.20
N TYR A 83 4.53 -9.26 0.74
CA TYR A 83 4.70 -9.59 2.16
C TYR A 83 3.40 -10.05 2.79
N ILE A 84 2.29 -9.34 2.52
CA ILE A 84 0.97 -9.74 3.02
C ILE A 84 0.63 -11.15 2.55
N THR A 85 0.81 -11.41 1.26
CA THR A 85 0.57 -12.74 0.68
C THR A 85 1.46 -13.80 1.32
N ALA A 86 2.77 -13.54 1.48
CA ALA A 86 3.68 -14.46 2.17
C ALA A 86 3.24 -14.76 3.62
N SER A 87 2.79 -13.71 4.34
CA SER A 87 2.35 -13.84 5.73
C SER A 87 1.08 -14.68 5.85
N ILE A 88 0.12 -14.49 4.94
CA ILE A 88 -1.12 -15.28 4.89
C ILE A 88 -0.81 -16.72 4.52
N ILE A 89 0.08 -16.96 3.55
CA ILE A 89 0.50 -18.32 3.19
C ILE A 89 1.09 -19.03 4.41
N LEU A 90 1.99 -18.39 5.15
CA LEU A 90 2.59 -19.01 6.35
C LEU A 90 1.60 -19.19 7.50
N GLN A 91 0.63 -18.28 7.65
CA GLN A 91 -0.47 -18.45 8.61
C GLN A 91 -1.34 -19.67 8.26
N LEU A 92 -1.68 -19.83 6.98
CA LEU A 92 -2.44 -20.97 6.48
C LEU A 92 -1.63 -22.28 6.55
N LEU A 93 -0.34 -22.26 6.22
CA LEU A 93 0.55 -23.41 6.42
C LEU A 93 0.67 -23.77 7.90
N GLY A 94 0.62 -22.78 8.79
CA GLY A 94 0.48 -23.00 10.22
C GLY A 94 -0.77 -23.80 10.57
N ALA A 95 -1.90 -23.64 9.89
CA ALA A 95 -3.08 -24.46 10.18
C ALA A 95 -2.93 -25.92 9.71
N VAL A 96 -2.13 -26.18 8.68
CA VAL A 96 -2.07 -27.48 7.98
C VAL A 96 -0.83 -28.31 8.36
N ILE A 97 0.33 -27.67 8.57
CA ILE A 97 1.61 -28.34 8.78
C ILE A 97 2.03 -28.23 10.26
N PRO A 98 2.26 -29.37 10.95
CA PRO A 98 2.55 -29.38 12.39
C PRO A 98 3.83 -28.63 12.77
N TYR A 99 4.85 -28.63 11.91
CA TYR A 99 6.07 -27.85 12.12
C TYR A 99 5.80 -26.35 12.31
N PHE A 100 4.93 -25.76 11.48
CA PHE A 100 4.57 -24.34 11.60
C PHE A 100 3.63 -24.10 12.79
N GLN A 101 2.79 -25.07 13.19
CA GLN A 101 2.01 -24.99 14.43
C GLN A 101 2.90 -24.92 15.67
N GLU A 102 3.92 -25.78 15.72
CA GLU A 102 4.88 -25.79 16.83
C GLU A 102 5.64 -24.48 16.91
N LEU A 103 6.13 -23.96 15.77
CA LEU A 103 6.75 -22.64 15.72
C LEU A 103 5.81 -21.52 16.21
N GLN A 104 4.51 -21.58 15.93
CA GLN A 104 3.56 -20.60 16.47
C GLN A 104 3.39 -20.71 17.99
N LYS A 105 3.58 -21.91 18.57
CA LYS A 105 3.47 -22.19 20.01
C LYS A 105 4.74 -21.85 20.79
N MET A 106 5.92 -21.82 20.15
CA MET A 106 7.23 -21.53 20.78
C MET A 106 7.45 -20.06 21.20
N GLY A 107 6.40 -19.24 21.26
CA GLY A 107 6.49 -17.85 21.73
C GLY A 107 7.32 -16.94 20.83
N GLU A 108 8.25 -16.17 21.40
CA GLU A 108 9.02 -15.15 20.66
C GLU A 108 10.00 -15.73 19.64
N GLU A 109 10.71 -16.81 19.97
CA GLU A 109 11.68 -17.42 19.05
C GLU A 109 11.01 -17.99 17.80
N GLY A 110 9.87 -18.65 17.99
CA GLY A 110 9.06 -19.18 16.91
C GLY A 110 8.48 -18.09 16.00
N ARG A 111 7.99 -16.99 16.59
CA ARG A 111 7.56 -15.80 15.83
C ARG A 111 8.69 -15.19 15.00
N ARG A 112 9.92 -15.13 15.53
CA ARG A 112 11.09 -14.64 14.78
C ARG A 112 11.39 -15.52 13.57
N LYS A 113 11.34 -16.85 13.71
CA LYS A 113 11.53 -17.80 12.59
C LYS A 113 10.45 -17.66 11.53
N ILE A 114 9.17 -17.57 11.95
CA ILE A 114 8.06 -17.34 11.00
C ILE A 114 8.26 -16.05 10.22
N ASN A 115 8.65 -14.96 10.90
CA ASN A 115 8.92 -13.68 10.24
C ASN A 115 10.09 -13.77 9.25
N GLN A 116 11.13 -14.57 9.53
CA GLN A 116 12.22 -14.81 8.58
C GLN A 116 11.71 -15.53 7.33
N TYR A 117 10.92 -16.60 7.49
CA TYR A 117 10.29 -17.28 6.36
C TYR A 117 9.35 -16.36 5.58
N THR A 118 8.61 -15.49 6.26
CA THR A 118 7.75 -14.49 5.61
C THR A 118 8.57 -13.56 4.73
N ARG A 119 9.73 -13.09 5.21
CA ARG A 119 10.64 -12.23 4.43
C ARG A 119 11.16 -12.92 3.18
N TYR A 120 11.61 -14.17 3.30
CA TYR A 120 12.08 -14.94 2.15
C TYR A 120 10.96 -15.22 1.14
N GLY A 121 9.79 -15.63 1.64
CA GLY A 121 8.61 -15.83 0.81
C GLY A 121 8.17 -14.55 0.09
N ALA A 122 8.21 -13.41 0.78
CA ALA A 122 7.84 -12.11 0.23
C ALA A 122 8.76 -11.71 -0.94
N LEU A 123 10.07 -11.95 -0.83
CA LEU A 123 11.02 -11.66 -1.91
C LEU A 123 10.78 -12.53 -3.14
N ILE A 124 10.52 -13.82 -2.96
CA ILE A 124 10.21 -14.74 -4.06
C ILE A 124 8.90 -14.33 -4.75
N ILE A 125 7.85 -14.05 -3.95
CA ILE A 125 6.57 -13.58 -4.47
C ILE A 125 6.73 -12.24 -5.17
N ALA A 126 7.55 -11.32 -4.66
CA ALA A 126 7.82 -10.04 -5.28
C ALA A 126 8.51 -10.19 -6.63
N ALA A 127 9.44 -11.14 -6.77
CA ALA A 127 10.08 -11.44 -8.05
C ALA A 127 9.09 -12.01 -9.07
N LEU A 128 8.24 -12.96 -8.64
CA LEU A 128 7.21 -13.57 -9.50
C LEU A 128 6.13 -12.55 -9.91
N GLN A 129 5.61 -11.78 -8.96
CA GLN A 129 4.64 -10.71 -9.22
C GLN A 129 5.25 -9.59 -10.04
N GLY A 130 6.51 -9.23 -9.78
CA GLY A 130 7.26 -8.26 -10.56
C GLY A 130 7.40 -8.69 -12.01
N TRP A 131 7.74 -9.96 -12.26
CA TRP A 131 7.79 -10.52 -13.61
C TRP A 131 6.42 -10.47 -14.30
N GLY A 132 5.36 -10.91 -13.62
CA GLY A 132 3.99 -10.83 -14.15
C GLY A 132 3.58 -9.39 -14.48
N MET A 133 3.94 -8.43 -13.62
CA MET A 133 3.66 -7.01 -13.82
C MET A 133 4.42 -6.44 -15.02
N ILE A 134 5.69 -6.79 -15.19
CA ILE A 134 6.49 -6.33 -16.33
C ILE A 134 5.94 -6.91 -17.65
N MET A 135 5.55 -8.18 -17.64
CA MET A 135 4.90 -8.80 -18.81
C MET A 135 3.55 -8.14 -19.12
N TYR A 136 2.77 -7.77 -18.09
CA TYR A 136 1.53 -7.01 -18.26
C TYR A 136 1.80 -5.62 -18.87
N LEU A 137 2.72 -4.85 -18.29
CA LEU A 137 3.08 -3.51 -18.77
C LEU A 137 3.63 -3.51 -20.20
N ARG A 138 4.33 -4.59 -20.59
CA ARG A 138 4.80 -4.81 -21.96
C ARG A 138 3.67 -4.98 -22.96
N GLY A 139 2.58 -5.62 -22.56
CA GLY A 139 1.40 -5.81 -23.41
C GLY A 139 0.52 -4.57 -23.55
N LEU A 140 0.83 -3.47 -22.85
CA LEU A 140 0.04 -2.25 -22.90
C LEU A 140 0.47 -1.35 -24.06
N GLU A 141 -0.50 -0.98 -24.90
CA GLU A 141 -0.37 0.03 -25.93
C GLU A 141 -1.42 1.12 -25.70
N GLY A 142 -0.96 2.36 -25.57
CA GLY A 142 -1.82 3.53 -25.48
C GLY A 142 -1.92 4.25 -26.83
N PRO A 143 -2.75 5.30 -26.93
CA PRO A 143 -2.83 6.15 -28.12
C PRO A 143 -1.48 6.77 -28.50
N ALA A 144 -0.66 7.16 -27.51
CA ALA A 144 0.72 7.62 -27.69
C ALA A 144 1.76 6.51 -27.96
N GLY A 145 1.35 5.26 -28.20
CA GLY A 145 2.21 4.14 -28.55
C GLY A 145 2.51 3.16 -27.41
N LYS A 146 3.57 2.36 -27.56
CA LYS A 146 3.96 1.33 -26.60
C LYS A 146 4.37 1.95 -25.26
N VAL A 147 3.88 1.35 -24.18
CA VAL A 147 4.24 1.77 -22.81
C VAL A 147 5.70 1.46 -22.48
N VAL A 148 6.29 0.45 -23.12
CA VAL A 148 7.70 0.06 -22.96
C VAL A 148 8.55 0.65 -24.08
N ALA A 149 9.57 1.42 -23.71
CA ALA A 149 10.41 2.18 -24.64
C ALA A 149 11.80 1.54 -24.92
N ILE A 150 12.16 0.46 -24.23
CA ILE A 150 13.49 -0.17 -24.28
C ILE A 150 13.39 -1.62 -24.78
N SER A 151 14.49 -2.18 -25.28
CA SER A 151 14.66 -3.60 -25.65
C SER A 151 14.08 -4.57 -24.61
N ASP A 152 13.25 -5.50 -25.12
CA ASP A 152 12.41 -6.43 -24.34
C ASP A 152 13.16 -7.16 -23.22
N LEU A 153 14.37 -7.68 -23.45
CA LEU A 153 15.07 -8.48 -22.45
C LEU A 153 15.64 -7.63 -21.30
N SER A 154 16.25 -6.49 -21.65
CA SER A 154 16.85 -5.58 -20.67
C SER A 154 15.81 -4.94 -19.75
N PHE A 155 14.63 -4.61 -20.31
CA PHE A 155 13.51 -4.10 -19.53
C PHE A 155 12.94 -5.15 -18.57
N ILE A 156 12.84 -6.41 -18.99
CA ILE A 156 12.38 -7.49 -18.13
C ILE A 156 13.32 -7.66 -16.93
N LEU A 157 14.62 -7.82 -17.17
CA LEU A 157 15.58 -8.05 -16.08
C LEU A 157 15.68 -6.86 -15.13
N LEU A 158 15.85 -5.65 -15.67
CA LEU A 158 15.96 -4.43 -14.86
C LEU A 158 14.64 -4.11 -14.14
N GLY A 159 13.50 -4.33 -14.80
CA GLY A 159 12.18 -4.09 -14.24
C GLY A 159 11.87 -5.04 -13.08
N VAL A 160 12.10 -6.34 -13.26
CA VAL A 160 11.90 -7.34 -12.19
C VAL A 160 12.81 -7.07 -11.01
N LEU A 161 14.09 -6.78 -11.27
CA LEU A 161 15.04 -6.45 -10.20
C LEU A 161 14.61 -5.17 -9.47
N SER A 162 14.24 -4.11 -10.19
CA SER A 162 13.77 -2.85 -9.61
C SER A 162 12.53 -3.03 -8.75
N LEU A 163 11.55 -3.81 -9.20
CA LEU A 163 10.31 -4.10 -8.47
C LEU A 163 10.56 -4.98 -7.24
N THR A 164 11.47 -5.94 -7.34
CA THR A 164 11.83 -6.82 -6.23
C THR A 164 12.60 -6.04 -5.16
N THR A 165 13.57 -5.21 -5.56
CA THR A 165 14.29 -4.30 -4.66
C THR A 165 13.33 -3.28 -4.04
N GLY A 166 12.39 -2.74 -4.82
CA GLY A 166 11.36 -1.85 -4.30
C GLY A 166 10.50 -2.50 -3.22
N ALA A 167 10.01 -3.71 -3.45
CA ALA A 167 9.25 -4.48 -2.46
C ALA A 167 10.08 -4.76 -1.19
N ALA A 168 11.37 -5.10 -1.35
CA ALA A 168 12.28 -5.33 -0.22
C ALA A 168 12.45 -4.06 0.64
N ILE A 169 12.60 -2.90 0.00
CA ILE A 169 12.71 -1.61 0.69
C ILE A 169 11.41 -1.29 1.44
N ILE A 170 10.24 -1.49 0.83
CA ILE A 170 8.94 -1.25 1.48
C ILE A 170 8.78 -2.15 2.71
N MET A 171 9.10 -3.43 2.56
CA MET A 171 9.06 -4.39 3.66
C MET A 171 9.97 -3.94 4.80
N TRP A 172 11.21 -3.55 4.48
CA TRP A 172 12.17 -3.04 5.46
C TRP A 172 11.69 -1.76 6.15
N LEU A 173 11.10 -0.81 5.42
CA LEU A 173 10.51 0.40 6.00
C LEU A 173 9.36 0.06 6.95
N GLY A 174 8.51 -0.91 6.61
CA GLY A 174 7.43 -1.35 7.48
C GLY A 174 7.93 -2.02 8.76
N GLU A 175 9.00 -2.81 8.69
CA GLU A 175 9.66 -3.38 9.87
C GLU A 175 10.26 -2.28 10.75
N LEU A 176 10.95 -1.30 10.16
CA LEU A 176 11.51 -0.16 10.90
C LEU A 176 10.44 0.69 11.61
N ILE A 177 9.29 0.90 10.98
CA ILE A 177 8.16 1.59 11.63
C ILE A 177 7.63 0.76 12.80
N THR A 178 7.60 -0.57 12.68
CA THR A 178 7.15 -1.45 13.77
C THR A 178 8.12 -1.45 14.95
N GLU A 179 9.43 -1.42 14.69
CA GLU A 179 10.45 -1.43 15.75
C GLU A 179 10.65 -0.06 16.41
N LYS A 180 10.72 1.01 15.62
CA LYS A 180 11.11 2.37 16.09
C LYS A 180 9.96 3.36 16.13
N GLY A 181 8.85 3.04 15.49
CA GLY A 181 7.69 3.91 15.35
C GLY A 181 6.54 3.52 16.28
N ILE A 182 5.32 3.75 15.80
CA ILE A 182 4.07 3.47 16.51
C ILE A 182 3.31 2.41 15.75
N GLY A 183 2.72 1.44 16.46
CA GLY A 183 1.81 0.45 15.89
C GLY A 183 2.49 -0.54 14.95
N ASN A 184 1.69 -1.13 14.04
CA ASN A 184 2.18 -2.03 13.01
C ASN A 184 2.55 -1.23 11.77
N GLY A 185 3.83 -1.23 11.41
CA GLY A 185 4.34 -0.45 10.28
C GLY A 185 3.75 -0.86 8.94
N MET A 186 3.48 -2.14 8.72
CA MET A 186 2.84 -2.61 7.50
C MET A 186 1.42 -2.03 7.38
N SER A 187 0.64 -2.06 8.45
CA SER A 187 -0.71 -1.47 8.49
C SER A 187 -0.70 0.03 8.25
N ILE A 188 0.30 0.74 8.80
CA ILE A 188 0.46 2.19 8.61
C ILE A 188 0.79 2.53 7.16
N LEU A 189 1.67 1.76 6.51
CA LEU A 189 2.00 1.98 5.10
C LEU A 189 0.77 1.82 4.20
N ILE A 190 -0.07 0.81 4.44
CA ILE A 190 -1.34 0.62 3.73
C ILE A 190 -2.28 1.81 3.98
N LEU A 191 -2.47 2.17 5.25
CA LEU A 191 -3.34 3.27 5.65
C LEU A 191 -2.95 4.58 4.95
N VAL A 192 -1.65 4.90 4.95
CA VAL A 192 -1.13 6.09 4.28
C VAL A 192 -1.30 6.01 2.76
N GLY A 193 -1.10 4.84 2.16
CA GLY A 193 -1.33 4.62 0.74
C GLY A 193 -2.77 4.95 0.31
N ILE A 194 -3.74 4.55 1.13
CA ILE A 194 -5.17 4.83 0.89
C ILE A 194 -5.49 6.30 1.14
N ILE A 195 -5.10 6.83 2.31
CA ILE A 195 -5.42 8.22 2.71
C ILE A 195 -4.76 9.23 1.76
N ALA A 196 -3.58 8.95 1.22
CA ALA A 196 -2.88 9.85 0.31
C ALA A 196 -3.67 10.14 -1.00
N ARG A 197 -4.68 9.35 -1.33
CA ARG A 197 -5.55 9.57 -2.50
C ARG A 197 -6.77 10.42 -2.18
N LEU A 198 -7.22 10.44 -0.93
CA LEU A 198 -8.42 11.16 -0.51
C LEU A 198 -8.38 12.65 -0.88
N PRO A 199 -7.27 13.39 -0.73
CA PRO A 199 -7.21 14.80 -1.13
C PRO A 199 -7.48 15.02 -2.63
N ASN A 200 -6.90 14.17 -3.49
CA ASN A 200 -7.10 14.26 -4.94
C ASN A 200 -8.53 13.88 -5.32
N ALA A 201 -9.11 12.86 -4.67
CA ALA A 201 -10.51 12.48 -4.88
C ALA A 201 -11.44 13.63 -4.47
N ALA A 202 -11.24 14.22 -3.29
CA ALA A 202 -12.03 15.36 -2.81
C ALA A 202 -11.90 16.58 -3.74
N TYR A 203 -10.71 16.83 -4.30
CA TYR A 203 -10.51 17.90 -5.29
C TYR A 203 -11.27 17.62 -6.59
N GLN A 204 -11.23 16.40 -7.11
CA GLN A 204 -11.97 16.01 -8.32
C GLN A 204 -13.49 16.15 -8.11
N GLU A 205 -13.98 15.73 -6.95
CA GLU A 205 -15.37 15.92 -6.54
C GLU A 205 -15.78 17.40 -6.52
N PHE A 206 -14.92 18.26 -5.97
CA PHE A 206 -15.17 19.71 -5.94
C PHE A 206 -15.23 20.33 -7.34
N VAL A 207 -14.35 19.91 -8.25
CA VAL A 207 -14.34 20.38 -9.65
C VAL A 207 -15.62 19.96 -10.37
N LEU A 208 -16.03 18.70 -10.25
CA LEU A 208 -17.27 18.19 -10.86
C LEU A 208 -18.51 18.95 -10.38
N LEU A 209 -18.52 19.33 -9.10
CA LEU A 209 -19.60 20.10 -8.50
C LEU A 209 -19.66 21.54 -9.04
N LYS A 210 -18.49 22.16 -9.26
CA LYS A 210 -18.38 23.50 -9.85
C LYS A 210 -18.76 23.52 -11.34
N GLU A 211 -18.40 22.47 -12.07
CA GLU A 211 -18.67 22.32 -13.50
C GLU A 211 -20.10 21.83 -13.80
N GLY A 212 -20.92 21.57 -12.77
CA GLY A 212 -22.30 21.10 -12.92
C GLY A 212 -22.42 19.62 -13.31
N GLY A 213 -21.30 18.88 -13.34
CA GLY A 213 -21.27 17.43 -13.58
C GLY A 213 -21.69 16.58 -12.38
N ARG A 214 -21.93 17.21 -11.21
CA ARG A 214 -22.40 16.55 -9.99
C ARG A 214 -23.37 17.45 -9.23
N SER A 215 -24.49 16.86 -8.79
CA SER A 215 -25.47 17.58 -7.96
C SER A 215 -25.00 17.70 -6.52
N ILE A 216 -25.33 18.81 -5.86
CA ILE A 216 -25.13 19.00 -4.40
C ILE A 216 -25.84 17.88 -3.61
N VAL A 217 -27.00 17.43 -4.10
CA VAL A 217 -27.78 16.37 -3.46
C VAL A 217 -27.00 15.05 -3.46
N GLU A 218 -26.34 14.71 -4.57
CA GLU A 218 -25.51 13.49 -4.68
C GLU A 218 -24.32 13.54 -3.73
N LEU A 219 -23.64 14.69 -3.61
CA LEU A 219 -22.52 14.85 -2.68
C LEU A 219 -22.97 14.62 -1.23
N ILE A 220 -24.13 15.17 -0.84
CA ILE A 220 -24.69 14.99 0.50
C ILE A 220 -24.95 13.49 0.78
N PHE A 221 -25.53 12.78 -0.18
CA PHE A 221 -25.74 11.33 -0.07
C PHE A 221 -24.43 10.56 0.11
N ILE A 222 -23.37 10.91 -0.64
CA ILE A 222 -22.05 10.28 -0.50
C ILE A 222 -21.49 10.51 0.90
N ILE A 223 -21.54 11.75 1.41
CA ILE A 223 -21.03 12.08 2.76
C ILE A 223 -21.81 11.32 3.83
N ILE A 224 -23.14 11.30 3.75
CA ILE A 224 -23.99 10.54 4.68
C ILE A 224 -23.64 9.06 4.61
N GLY A 225 -23.45 8.51 3.40
CA GLY A 225 -23.05 7.12 3.19
C GLY A 225 -21.70 6.80 3.85
N ILE A 226 -20.69 7.66 3.71
CA ILE A 226 -19.38 7.50 4.35
C ILE A 226 -19.52 7.51 5.88
N VAL A 227 -20.29 8.45 6.43
CA VAL A 227 -20.51 8.55 7.88
C VAL A 227 -21.23 7.31 8.42
N LEU A 228 -22.31 6.87 7.77
CA LEU A 228 -23.06 5.68 8.17
C LEU A 228 -22.22 4.41 8.07
N PHE A 229 -21.45 4.26 6.98
CA PHE A 229 -20.54 3.12 6.81
C PHE A 229 -19.46 3.09 7.89
N THR A 230 -18.85 4.24 8.18
CA THR A 230 -17.82 4.35 9.22
C THR A 230 -18.40 4.06 10.60
N MET A 231 -19.60 4.58 10.90
CA MET A 231 -20.30 4.30 12.15
C MET A 231 -20.63 2.81 12.30
N ALA A 232 -21.17 2.17 11.25
CA ALA A 232 -21.45 0.75 11.24
C ALA A 232 -20.19 -0.10 11.43
N ALA A 233 -19.09 0.25 10.75
CA ALA A 233 -17.80 -0.42 10.91
C ALA A 233 -17.26 -0.28 12.35
N ILE A 234 -17.39 0.89 12.98
CA ILE A 234 -16.98 1.10 14.38
C ILE A 234 -17.86 0.28 15.33
N LEU A 235 -19.18 0.29 15.15
CA LEU A 235 -20.11 -0.47 16.00
C LEU A 235 -19.86 -1.98 15.89
N LEU A 236 -19.60 -2.48 14.68
CA LEU A 236 -19.26 -3.88 14.46
C LEU A 236 -17.90 -4.25 15.07
N THR A 237 -16.90 -3.38 14.98
CA THR A 237 -15.56 -3.64 15.52
C THR A 237 -15.49 -3.50 17.04
N GLN A 238 -16.28 -2.63 17.64
CA GLN A 238 -16.40 -2.48 19.10
C GLN A 238 -17.45 -3.42 19.72
N GLY A 239 -18.25 -4.10 18.90
CA GLY A 239 -19.21 -5.10 19.35
C GLY A 239 -18.51 -6.33 19.92
N SER A 240 -18.23 -6.34 21.21
CA SER A 240 -17.75 -7.52 21.92
C SER A 240 -18.92 -8.38 22.38
N ARG A 241 -18.92 -9.67 22.04
CA ARG A 241 -19.74 -10.67 22.74
C ARG A 241 -19.12 -10.88 24.12
N TYR A 242 -19.77 -10.33 25.15
CA TYR A 242 -19.50 -10.66 26.55
C TYR A 242 -19.99 -12.07 26.87
#